data_AF-A0A967IZ29-F1
#
_entry.id   AF-A0A967IZ29-F1
#
_cell.length_a   1.000
_cell.length_b   1.000
_cell.length_c   1.000
_cell.angle_alpha   90.00
_cell.angle_beta   90.00
_cell.angle_gamma   90.00
#
_symmetry.space_group_name_H-M   'P 1'
#
loop_
_entity.id
_entity.type
_entity.pdbx_description
1 polymer ?
#
loop_
_entity_poly.entity_id
_entity_poly.type
_entity_poly.pdbx_seq_one_letter_code
_entity_poly.pdbx_strand_id
1 'polypeptide(L)'
;GREAREGVVESYIHHSRKVGVLVELNCETDFVARTDDFQELARDLAMHIAASDPIAVSREDVPAAVVERERAIFLGQVKEEG
;
A
#
# COMPACT_ATOMS: atom_id res chain seq x y z
N GLY A 1 -11.09 -10.39 12.54
CA GLY A 1 -9.81 -11.12 12.38
C GLY A 1 -9.24 -11.41 13.76
N ARG A 2 -8.18 -12.22 13.82
CA ARG A 2 -7.32 -12.31 15.02
C ARG A 2 -6.44 -11.07 15.09
N GLU A 3 -5.91 -10.77 16.26
CA GLU A 3 -5.04 -9.62 16.49
C GLU A 3 -3.60 -9.94 16.05
N ALA A 4 -3.02 -9.05 15.23
CA ALA A 4 -1.65 -9.16 14.73
C ALA A 4 -0.88 -7.89 15.14
N ARG A 5 -0.01 -8.03 16.15
CA ARG A 5 0.79 -6.92 16.71
C ARG A 5 2.29 -7.13 16.62
N GLU A 6 2.73 -8.34 16.26
CA GLU A 6 4.13 -8.62 15.94
C GLU A 6 4.33 -8.39 14.45
N GLY A 7 5.58 -8.30 13.98
CA GLY A 7 5.82 -8.06 12.56
C GLY A 7 7.21 -7.51 12.25
N VAL A 8 7.33 -6.90 11.07
CA VAL A 8 8.55 -6.24 10.61
C VAL A 8 8.23 -4.87 10.01
N VAL A 9 9.18 -3.95 10.13
CA VAL A 9 9.22 -2.73 9.32
C VAL A 9 10.30 -2.91 8.26
N GLU A 10 9.89 -3.00 7.00
CA GLU A 10 10.80 -3.15 5.86
C GLU A 10 11.02 -1.82 5.15
N SER A 11 12.24 -1.59 4.69
CA SER A 11 12.62 -0.39 3.93
C SER A 11 13.15 -0.75 2.55
N TYR A 12 12.62 -0.09 1.52
CA TYR A 12 13.11 -0.25 0.15
C TYR A 12 13.56 1.09 -0.42
N ILE A 13 14.80 1.16 -0.91
CA ILE A 13 15.33 2.32 -1.64
C ILE A 13 15.58 1.89 -3.08
N HIS A 14 14.90 2.54 -4.03
CA HIS A 14 15.07 2.25 -5.44
C HIS A 14 16.49 2.61 -5.91
N HIS A 15 16.99 1.92 -6.95
CA HIS A 15 18.39 2.04 -7.39
C HIS A 15 18.79 3.48 -7.78
N SER A 16 17.84 4.30 -8.22
CA SER A 16 18.05 5.72 -8.57
C SER A 16 18.21 6.64 -7.35
N ARG A 17 17.95 6.12 -6.13
CA ARG A 17 17.94 6.85 -4.86
C ARG A 17 16.97 8.03 -4.78
N LYS A 18 15.96 8.07 -5.68
CA LYS A 18 14.93 9.11 -5.70
C LYS A 18 13.63 8.71 -5.01
N VAL A 19 13.40 7.40 -4.84
CA VAL A 19 12.20 6.84 -4.23
C VAL A 19 12.62 5.92 -3.10
N GLY A 20 11.99 6.10 -1.95
CA GLY A 20 12.15 5.26 -0.76
C GLY A 20 10.80 4.95 -0.14
N VAL A 21 10.63 3.72 0.33
CA VAL A 21 9.42 3.22 0.95
C VAL A 21 9.74 2.62 2.31
N LEU A 22 8.85 2.84 3.27
CA LEU A 22 8.76 2.10 4.53
C LEU A 22 7.40 1.42 4.58
N VAL A 23 7.37 0.14 4.98
CA VAL A 23 6.13 -0.61 5.18
C VAL A 23 6.20 -1.38 6.49
N GLU A 24 5.14 -1.31 7.28
CA GLU A 24 4.92 -2.16 8.45
C GLU A 24 4.04 -3.33 8.04
N LEU A 25 4.55 -4.55 8.19
CA LEU A 25 3.80 -5.78 7.93
C LEU A 25 3.67 -6.57 9.22
N ASN A 26 2.42 -6.74 9.67
CA ASN A 26 2.10 -7.38 10.94
C ASN A 26 1.66 -8.84 10.77
N CYS A 27 2.04 -9.66 11.75
CA CYS A 27 1.65 -11.05 11.96
C CYS A 27 1.35 -11.32 13.45
N GLU A 28 0.97 -12.56 13.77
CA GLU A 28 0.52 -12.91 15.13
C GLU A 28 1.69 -13.17 16.09
N THR A 29 2.84 -13.61 15.59
CA THR A 29 3.99 -13.99 16.43
C THR A 29 5.31 -13.50 15.85
N ASP A 30 6.28 -13.26 16.73
CA ASP A 30 7.66 -12.90 16.37
C ASP A 30 8.38 -14.02 15.59
N PHE A 31 8.00 -15.28 15.83
CA PHE A 31 8.51 -16.44 15.11
C PHE A 31 8.19 -16.33 13.61
N VAL A 32 6.95 -15.97 13.26
CA VAL A 32 6.55 -15.77 11.85
C VAL A 32 7.26 -14.55 11.26
N ALA A 33 7.39 -13.46 12.01
CA ALA A 33 8.08 -12.25 11.55
C ALA A 33 9.55 -12.51 11.13
N ARG A 34 10.16 -13.59 11.62
CA ARG A 34 11.56 -13.97 11.37
C ARG A 34 11.73 -15.01 10.26
N THR A 35 10.66 -15.52 9.65
CA THR A 35 10.79 -16.49 8.55
C THR A 35 11.20 -15.78 7.27
N ASP A 36 12.00 -16.47 6.44
CA ASP A 36 12.47 -15.92 5.15
C ASP A 36 11.29 -15.51 4.26
N ASP A 37 10.25 -16.34 4.17
CA ASP A 37 9.03 -16.04 3.40
C ASP A 37 8.33 -14.74 3.84
N PHE A 38 8.32 -14.43 5.14
CA PHE A 38 7.67 -13.23 5.65
C PHE A 38 8.49 -11.97 5.36
N GLN A 39 9.81 -12.08 5.45
CA GLN A 39 10.73 -10.99 5.09
C GLN A 39 10.72 -10.74 3.58
N GLU A 40 10.66 -11.79 2.75
CA GLU A 40 10.54 -11.67 1.31
C GLU A 40 9.22 -10.99 0.92
N LEU A 41 8.10 -11.39 1.54
CA LEU A 41 6.81 -10.73 1.33
C LEU A 41 6.85 -9.23 1.68
N ALA A 42 7.43 -8.86 2.83
CA ALA A 42 7.52 -7.45 3.22
C ALA A 42 8.35 -6.63 2.22
N ARG A 43 9.42 -7.23 1.68
CA ARG A 43 10.28 -6.61 0.67
C ARG A 43 9.57 -6.45 -0.68
N ASP A 44 8.84 -7.47 -1.12
CA ASP A 44 8.05 -7.41 -2.36
C ASP A 44 6.95 -6.37 -2.26
N LEU A 45 6.28 -6.26 -1.12
CA LEU A 45 5.31 -5.20 -0.85
C LEU A 45 5.94 -3.82 -0.90
N ALA A 46 7.11 -3.62 -0.27
CA ALA A 46 7.82 -2.35 -0.31
C ALA A 46 8.22 -1.95 -1.75
N MET A 47 8.68 -2.93 -2.56
CA MET A 47 8.96 -2.75 -3.97
C MET A 47 7.71 -2.41 -4.80
N HIS A 48 6.60 -3.10 -4.54
CA HIS A 48 5.32 -2.83 -5.19
C HIS A 48 4.83 -1.41 -4.91
N ILE A 49 4.85 -0.98 -3.64
CA ILE A 49 4.47 0.37 -3.23
C ILE A 49 5.34 1.41 -3.95
N ALA A 50 6.66 1.18 -4.05
CA ALA A 50 7.57 2.09 -4.74
C ALA A 50 7.25 2.24 -6.24
N ALA A 51 6.68 1.22 -6.86
CA ALA A 51 6.32 1.23 -8.28
C ALA A 51 4.89 1.74 -8.54
N SER A 52 3.96 1.49 -7.62
CA SER A 52 2.53 1.76 -7.82
C SER A 52 2.04 3.04 -7.15
N ASP A 53 2.79 3.61 -6.20
CA ASP A 53 2.45 4.82 -5.45
C ASP A 53 0.98 4.83 -4.94
N PRO A 54 0.54 3.79 -4.20
CA PRO A 54 -0.83 3.71 -3.73
C PRO A 54 -1.12 4.80 -2.70
N ILE A 55 -2.29 5.42 -2.79
CA ILE A 55 -2.72 6.50 -1.89
C ILE A 55 -3.36 6.00 -0.58
N ALA A 56 -3.62 4.68 -0.48
CA ALA A 56 -4.34 4.06 0.63
C ALA A 56 -4.02 2.56 0.71
N VAL A 57 -4.09 1.98 1.91
CA VAL A 57 -3.88 0.54 2.15
C VAL A 57 -5.13 -0.27 1.82
N SER A 58 -6.29 0.20 2.27
CA SER A 58 -7.59 -0.38 1.95
C SER A 58 -8.46 0.60 1.16
N ARG A 59 -9.58 0.11 0.61
CA ARG A 59 -10.49 0.96 -0.17
C ARG A 59 -11.19 2.00 0.71
N GLU A 60 -11.43 1.62 1.95
CA GLU A 60 -12.12 2.41 2.96
C GLU A 60 -11.25 3.58 3.46
N ASP A 61 -9.92 3.45 3.35
CA ASP A 61 -8.96 4.50 3.72
C ASP A 61 -8.84 5.60 2.65
N VAL A 62 -9.43 5.41 1.46
CA VAL A 62 -9.40 6.42 0.41
C VAL A 62 -10.21 7.64 0.87
N PRO A 63 -9.64 8.86 0.88
CA PRO A 63 -10.35 10.05 1.32
C PRO A 63 -11.63 10.28 0.50
N ALA A 64 -12.76 10.49 1.18
CA ALA A 64 -14.05 10.73 0.53
C ALA A 64 -13.99 11.88 -0.49
N ALA A 65 -13.21 12.93 -0.20
CA ALA A 65 -13.01 14.05 -1.13
C ALA A 65 -12.35 13.62 -2.46
N VAL A 66 -11.45 12.64 -2.45
CA VAL A 66 -10.86 12.06 -3.67
C VAL A 66 -11.95 11.32 -4.44
N VAL A 67 -12.70 10.45 -3.77
CA VAL A 67 -13.77 9.66 -4.40
C VAL A 67 -14.82 10.56 -5.06
N GLU A 68 -15.32 11.57 -4.36
CA GLU A 68 -16.33 12.49 -4.89
C GLU A 68 -15.80 13.32 -6.06
N ARG A 69 -14.54 13.77 -5.99
CA ARG A 69 -13.88 14.48 -7.09
C ARG A 69 -13.82 13.61 -8.35
N GLU A 70 -13.30 12.39 -8.23
CA GLU A 70 -13.19 11.48 -9.38
C GLU A 70 -14.57 11.14 -9.95
N ARG A 71 -15.57 10.88 -9.08
CA ARG A 71 -16.96 10.63 -9.50
C ARG A 71 -17.53 11.80 -10.32
N ALA A 72 -17.29 13.04 -9.88
CA ALA A 72 -17.76 14.22 -10.59
C ALA A 72 -17.12 14.37 -11.97
N ILE A 73 -15.80 14.09 -12.08
CA ILE A 73 -15.07 14.11 -13.36
C ILE A 73 -15.66 13.08 -14.33
N PHE A 74 -15.81 11.83 -13.89
CA PHE A 74 -16.37 10.76 -14.72
C PHE A 74 -17.79 11.07 -15.21
N LEU A 75 -18.66 11.61 -14.35
CA LEU A 75 -20.01 12.00 -14.75
C LEU A 75 -20.03 13.18 -15.74
N GLY A 76 -19.04 14.07 -15.68
CA GLY A 76 -18.85 15.14 -16.66
C GLY A 76 -18.52 14.60 -18.04
N GLN A 77 -17.53 13.70 -18.12
CA GLN A 77 -17.09 13.08 -19.37
C GLN A 77 -18.24 12.33 -20.08
N VAL A 78 -19.02 11.53 -19.33
CA VAL A 78 -20.16 10.80 -19.89
C VAL A 78 -21.24 11.73 -20.46
N LYS A 79 -21.43 12.92 -19.88
CA LYS A 79 -22.39 13.91 -20.39
C LYS A 79 -21.90 14.65 -21.63
N GLU A 80 -20.58 14.78 -21.80
CA GLU A 80 -19.98 15.44 -22.98
C GLU A 80 -19.88 14.49 -24.18
N GLU A 81 -19.76 13.18 -23.94
CA GLU A 81 -19.65 12.15 -24.98
C GLU A 81 -21.01 11.62 -25.50
N GLY A 82 -22.12 11.93 -24.82
CA GLY A 82 -23.49 11.53 -25.20
C GLY A 82 -24.26 12.60 -25.94
#